data_AF-A0A2V8L1B9-F1
#
_entry.id   AF-A0A2V8L1B9-F1
#
_cell.length_a   1.000
_cell.length_b   1.000
_cell.length_c   1.000
_cell.angle_alpha   90.00
_cell.angle_beta   90.00
_cell.angle_gamma   90.00
#
_symmetry.space_group_name_H-M   'P 1'
#
loop_
_entity.id
_entity.type
_entity.pdbx_description
1 polymer ?
#
loop_
_entity_poly.entity_id
_entity_poly.type
_entity_poly.pdbx_seq_one_letter_code
_entity_poly.pdbx_strand_id
1 'polypeptide(L)'
;MICVVILGFIFITPPAIFNDRPEFMRIPDGQAIRQTSDDDGHIVFTVKVNTEQAAVDRVKAMLGEPVTISRTEPVYDATGALVAYSIWIER
;
A
#
# COMPACT_ATOMS: atom_id res chain seq x y z
N MET A 1 -38.47 1.71 14.88
CA MET A 1 -37.59 2.33 15.90
C MET A 1 -36.15 1.84 15.78
N ILE A 2 -35.89 0.53 15.74
CA ILE A 2 -34.52 -0.02 15.62
C ILE A 2 -33.77 0.45 14.37
N CYS A 3 -34.46 0.60 13.24
CA CYS A 3 -33.84 1.03 11.98
C CYS A 3 -33.26 2.45 12.04
N VAL A 4 -33.92 3.37 12.76
CA VAL A 4 -33.47 4.77 12.89
C VAL A 4 -32.19 4.85 13.73
N VAL A 5 -32.09 3.99 14.76
CA VAL A 5 -30.91 3.91 15.62
C VAL A 5 -29.70 3.37 14.84
N ILE A 6 -29.90 2.34 14.02
CA ILE A 6 -28.84 1.77 13.17
C ILE A 6 -28.38 2.79 12.13
N LEU A 7 -29.31 3.47 11.46
CA LEU A 7 -28.96 4.52 10.49
C LEU A 7 -28.20 5.68 11.15
N GLY A 8 -28.66 6.16 12.31
CA GLY A 8 -27.95 7.19 13.05
C GLY A 8 -26.52 6.79 13.39
N PHE A 9 -26.31 5.54 13.80
CA PHE A 9 -24.98 5.03 14.13
C PHE A 9 -24.06 4.98 12.90
N ILE A 10 -24.55 4.58 11.72
CA ILE A 10 -23.77 4.53 10.47
C ILE A 10 -23.32 5.93 10.03
N PHE A 11 -24.19 6.94 10.18
CA PHE A 11 -23.88 8.31 9.74
C PHE A 11 -23.09 9.13 10.76
N ILE A 12 -23.24 8.85 12.06
CA ILE A 12 -22.55 9.59 13.14
C ILE A 12 -21.16 9.02 13.41
N THR A 13 -20.92 7.73 13.18
CA THR A 13 -19.61 7.12 13.41
C THR A 13 -18.64 7.54 12.30
N PRO A 14 -17.62 8.37 12.58
CA PRO A 14 -16.69 8.77 11.54
C PRO A 14 -15.93 7.53 11.02
N PRO A 15 -15.68 7.42 9.71
CA PRO A 15 -14.93 6.30 9.11
C PRO A 15 -13.52 6.17 9.69
N ALA A 16 -13.04 7.18 10.43
CA ALA A 16 -11.79 7.16 11.17
C ALA A 16 -11.75 6.20 12.38
N ILE A 17 -12.90 5.80 12.95
CA ILE A 17 -12.94 4.83 14.07
C ILE A 17 -12.75 3.40 13.55
N PHE A 18 -13.21 3.13 12.33
CA PHE A 18 -12.89 1.90 11.59
C PHE A 18 -11.50 2.04 10.99
N ASN A 19 -10.48 2.08 11.85
CA ASN A 19 -9.10 1.83 11.44
C ASN A 19 -8.90 0.32 11.19
N ASP A 20 -9.83 -0.28 10.45
CA ASP A 20 -9.82 -1.67 9.95
C ASP A 20 -8.95 -1.78 8.69
N ARG A 21 -7.98 -0.88 8.53
CA ARG A 21 -6.90 -1.14 7.59
C ARG A 21 -5.95 -2.07 8.31
N PRO A 22 -5.85 -3.32 7.86
CA PRO A 22 -4.91 -4.23 8.47
C PRO A 22 -3.52 -3.60 8.49
N GLU A 23 -2.78 -3.81 9.57
CA GLU A 23 -1.41 -3.27 9.75
C GLU A 23 -0.49 -3.60 8.56
N PHE A 24 -0.82 -4.63 7.77
CA PHE A 24 -0.19 -4.92 6.48
C PHE A 24 -0.54 -3.97 5.32
N MET A 25 -1.21 -2.85 5.54
CA MET A 25 -1.25 -1.72 4.60
C MET A 25 -0.44 -0.52 5.12
N ARG A 26 -0.05 -0.52 6.39
CA ARG A 26 0.84 0.51 6.93
C ARG A 26 2.27 0.16 6.57
N ILE A 27 2.98 1.12 5.97
CA ILE A 27 4.43 1.08 5.84
C ILE A 27 4.95 1.80 7.09
N PRO A 28 5.50 1.08 8.09
CA PRO A 28 5.98 1.70 9.32
C PRO A 28 6.98 2.82 9.00
N ASP A 29 6.91 3.94 9.73
CA ASP A 29 7.67 5.17 9.48
C ASP A 29 9.20 5.01 9.46
N GLY A 30 9.72 3.84 9.85
CA GLY A 30 11.15 3.50 9.77
C GLY A 30 11.58 2.65 8.57
N GLN A 31 10.65 2.14 7.75
CA GLN A 31 10.97 1.21 6.65
C GLN A 31 10.65 1.85 5.30
N ALA A 32 11.66 2.23 4.53
CA ALA A 32 11.50 2.85 3.21
C ALA A 32 10.98 1.87 2.14
N ILE A 33 11.15 0.57 2.39
CA ILE A 33 10.78 -0.52 1.47
C ILE A 33 10.09 -1.59 2.31
N ARG A 34 8.87 -1.97 1.91
CA ARG A 34 8.15 -3.10 2.50
C ARG A 34 7.96 -4.18 1.46
N GLN A 35 8.40 -5.39 1.79
CA GLN A 35 8.16 -6.57 0.98
C GLN A 35 6.90 -7.27 1.49
N THR A 36 5.99 -7.60 0.59
CA THR A 36 4.82 -8.45 0.83
C THR A 36 4.73 -9.49 -0.29
N SER A 37 3.84 -10.48 -0.11
CA SER A 37 3.46 -11.40 -1.15
C SER A 37 2.01 -11.13 -1.55
N ASP A 38 1.74 -11.20 -2.85
CA ASP A 38 0.38 -11.19 -3.38
C ASP A 38 -0.29 -12.56 -3.14
N ASP A 39 -1.60 -12.63 -3.31
CA ASP A 39 -2.40 -13.87 -3.12
C ASP A 39 -1.92 -15.00 -4.05
N ASP A 40 -1.38 -14.62 -5.22
CA ASP A 40 -0.80 -15.51 -6.23
C ASP A 40 0.67 -15.92 -5.93
N GLY A 41 1.23 -15.45 -4.81
CA GLY A 41 2.61 -15.75 -4.41
C GLY A 41 3.69 -14.85 -5.00
N HIS A 42 3.32 -13.86 -5.84
CA HIS A 42 4.25 -12.87 -6.38
C HIS A 42 4.82 -11.97 -5.28
N ILE A 43 6.11 -11.64 -5.38
CA ILE A 43 6.75 -10.72 -4.43
C ILE A 43 6.39 -9.29 -4.85
N VAL A 44 5.87 -8.53 -3.90
CA VAL A 44 5.48 -7.13 -4.07
C VAL A 44 6.30 -6.24 -3.15
N PHE A 45 6.95 -5.24 -3.72
CA PHE A 45 7.70 -4.22 -2.98
C PHE A 45 6.94 -2.91 -2.98
N THR A 46 6.54 -2.44 -1.80
CA THR A 46 5.98 -1.11 -1.62
C THR A 46 7.09 -0.16 -1.18
N VAL A 47 7.40 0.84 -2.01
CA VAL A 47 8.49 1.81 -1.81
C VAL A 47 7.92 3.22 -1.66
N LYS A 48 8.25 3.91 -0.56
CA LYS A 48 7.86 5.31 -0.34
C LYS A 48 8.72 6.25 -1.20
N VAL A 49 8.24 6.61 -2.38
CA VAL A 49 8.86 7.61 -3.27
C VAL A 49 7.80 8.37 -4.08
N ASN A 50 8.20 9.52 -4.61
CA ASN A 50 7.33 10.40 -5.39
C ASN A 50 7.28 10.06 -6.89
N THR A 51 8.16 9.17 -7.37
CA THR A 51 8.25 8.81 -8.80
C THR A 51 8.44 7.32 -8.99
N GLU A 52 7.84 6.79 -10.06
CA GLU A 52 7.92 5.37 -10.40
C GLU A 52 9.37 4.93 -10.68
N GLN A 53 10.14 5.70 -11.45
CA GLN A 53 11.53 5.36 -11.76
C GLN A 53 12.40 5.27 -10.50
N ALA A 54 12.20 6.16 -9.52
CA ALA A 54 12.94 6.09 -8.27
C ALA A 54 12.55 4.85 -7.46
N ALA A 55 11.30 4.40 -7.54
CA ALA A 55 10.83 3.20 -6.86
C ALA A 55 11.51 1.97 -7.45
N VAL A 56 11.52 1.88 -8.79
CA VAL A 56 12.13 0.81 -9.56
C VAL A 56 13.64 0.75 -9.33
N ASP A 57 14.33 1.88 -9.39
CA ASP A 57 15.78 1.96 -9.16
C ASP A 57 16.13 1.50 -7.74
N ARG A 58 15.34 1.91 -6.75
CA ARG A 58 15.51 1.48 -5.36
C ARG A 58 15.34 -0.03 -5.16
N VAL A 59 14.33 -0.62 -5.82
CA VAL A 59 14.12 -2.08 -5.79
C VAL A 59 15.30 -2.79 -6.45
N LYS A 60 15.75 -2.35 -7.63
CA LYS A 60 16.92 -2.92 -8.32
C LYS A 60 18.19 -2.80 -7.48
N ALA A 61 18.44 -1.65 -6.87
CA ALA A 61 19.59 -1.43 -6.00
C ALA A 61 19.55 -2.29 -4.74
N MET A 62 18.36 -2.55 -4.19
CA MET A 62 18.19 -3.41 -3.02
C MET A 62 18.41 -4.89 -3.35
N LEU A 63 17.88 -5.37 -4.49
CA LEU A 63 18.02 -6.77 -4.88
C LEU A 63 19.41 -7.08 -5.44
N GLY A 64 20.13 -6.08 -5.96
CA GLY A 64 21.50 -6.24 -6.49
C GLY A 64 21.57 -7.09 -7.76
N GLU A 65 20.43 -7.53 -8.29
CA GLU A 65 20.28 -8.41 -9.45
C GLU A 65 19.27 -7.83 -10.45
N PRO A 66 19.40 -8.16 -11.75
CA PRO A 66 18.42 -7.77 -12.75
C PRO A 66 17.10 -8.52 -12.49
N VAL A 67 16.13 -7.83 -11.90
CA VAL A 67 14.77 -8.35 -11.70
C VAL A 67 13.82 -7.87 -12.78
N THR A 68 12.95 -8.78 -13.22
CA THR A 68 11.88 -8.49 -14.17
C THR A 68 10.71 -7.92 -13.40
N ILE A 69 10.35 -6.69 -13.72
CA ILE A 69 9.22 -6.00 -13.09
C ILE A 69 7.99 -6.32 -13.93
N SER A 70 7.02 -6.98 -13.32
CA SER A 70 5.78 -7.36 -13.98
C SER A 70 4.80 -6.19 -14.01
N ARG A 71 4.69 -5.48 -12.88
CA ARG A 71 3.72 -4.39 -12.70
C ARG A 71 4.24 -3.35 -11.72
N THR A 72 3.85 -2.10 -11.94
CA THR A 72 4.05 -0.97 -11.04
C THR A 72 2.69 -0.29 -10.80
N GLU A 73 2.37 0.02 -9.54
CA GLU A 73 1.15 0.75 -9.20
C GLU A 73 1.40 1.86 -8.18
N PRO A 74 0.85 3.06 -8.39
CA PRO A 74 0.89 4.12 -7.40
C PRO A 74 -0.05 3.82 -6.23
N VAL A 75 0.43 4.07 -5.02
CA VAL A 75 -0.33 3.97 -3.78
C VAL A 75 -0.65 5.37 -3.30
N TYR A 76 -1.95 5.65 -3.19
CA TYR A 76 -2.47 6.93 -2.72
C TYR A 76 -2.97 6.83 -1.28
N ASP A 77 -2.78 7.90 -0.53
CA ASP A 77 -3.37 8.07 0.79
C ASP A 77 -4.83 8.55 0.71
N ALA A 78 -5.53 8.62 1.84
CA ALA A 78 -6.93 9.04 1.93
C ALA A 78 -7.20 10.46 1.41
N THR A 79 -6.16 11.29 1.31
CA THR A 79 -6.22 12.65 0.74
C THR A 79 -6.07 12.67 -0.79
N GLY A 80 -5.80 11.52 -1.42
CA GLY A 80 -5.46 11.41 -2.84
C GLY A 80 -3.99 11.74 -3.15
N ALA A 81 -3.17 12.01 -2.13
CA ALA A 81 -1.74 12.23 -2.31
C ALA A 81 -1.01 10.90 -2.59
N LEU A 82 -0.10 10.91 -3.55
CA LEU A 82 0.80 9.79 -3.82
C LEU A 82 1.77 9.63 -2.65
N VAL A 83 1.80 8.43 -2.04
CA VAL A 83 2.65 8.16 -0.87
C VAL A 83 3.67 7.05 -1.11
N ALA A 84 3.41 6.15 -2.04
CA ALA A 84 4.33 5.06 -2.38
C ALA A 84 4.03 4.49 -3.78
N TYR A 85 4.90 3.59 -4.24
CA TYR A 85 4.67 2.72 -5.38
C TYR A 85 4.78 1.26 -4.95
N SER A 86 3.84 0.43 -5.37
CA SER A 86 3.89 -1.02 -5.29
C SER A 86 4.49 -1.58 -6.58
N ILE A 87 5.44 -2.49 -6.46
CA ILE A 87 6.19 -3.07 -7.57
C ILE A 87 6.12 -4.58 -7.45
N TRP A 88 5.54 -5.25 -8.44
CA TRP A 88 5.51 -6.70 -8.55
C TRP A 88 6.72 -7.16 -9.34
N ILE A 89 7.45 -8.12 -8.79
CA ILE A 89 8.55 -8.77 -9.50
C ILE A 89 8.18 -10.19 -9.90
N GLU A 90 8.58 -10.57 -11.10
CA GLU A 90 8.59 -11.96 -11.57
C GLU A 90 9.99 -12.53 -11.32
N ARG A 91 10.02 -13.79 -10.88
CA ARG A 91 11.25 -14.50 -10.54
C ARG A 91 11.55 -15.60 -11.55
#